data_AF-A0A8J5IXV8-F1
#
_entry.id   AF-A0A8J5IXV8-F1
#
_cell.length_a   1.000
_cell.length_b   1.000
_cell.length_c   1.000
_cell.angle_alpha   90.00
_cell.angle_beta   90.00
_cell.angle_gamma   90.00
#
_symmetry.space_group_name_H-M   'P 1'
#
loop_
_entity.id
_entity.type
_entity.pdbx_description
1 polymer ?
#
loop_
_entity_poly.entity_id
_entity_poly.type
_entity_poly.pdbx_seq_one_letter_code
_entity_poly.pdbx_strand_id
1 'polypeptide(L)'
;MDATEAREIAHCMSDEEDQQTQAARFKTPDGEDAVSWALQSVASILQRVQEAPGDEVSVELLVRQLERLPREARAHQLVPGNKIKTSGKARSKSAANIPIIRSRLLESKRKQAECDLKLLQNRIALLQQEESKAWKKIAQTKDRAQEILEMRLATLQRKEEKSMHQIERERQSRSAQKKQNGLKKESVIKKKHAAIQIISKKYQDVEQVKSESKRLKAERERLQLLQVEDARAKRQVIRRQEDALKKKKLQERQQVDEVAALRLMKKAIAEERQIREHRKKVQEMEEAERALIQRLQDEMDLA
;
A
#
# COMPACT_ATOMS: atom_id res chain seq x y z
N MET A 1 -13.73 0.74 8.30
CA MET A 1 -13.43 -0.66 8.65
C MET A 1 -14.33 -1.53 7.82
N ASP A 2 -13.73 -2.43 7.05
CA ASP A 2 -14.44 -3.33 6.15
C ASP A 2 -15.02 -4.51 6.95
N ALA A 3 -16.16 -5.04 6.55
CA ALA A 3 -16.84 -6.14 7.26
C ALA A 3 -16.01 -7.44 7.30
N THR A 4 -14.99 -7.52 6.44
CA THR A 4 -13.97 -8.57 6.37
C THR A 4 -12.97 -8.49 7.52
N GLU A 5 -12.52 -7.28 7.86
CA GLU A 5 -11.54 -7.00 8.93
C GLU A 5 -12.14 -7.30 10.32
N ALA A 6 -13.45 -7.08 10.49
CA ALA A 6 -14.16 -7.42 11.72
C ALA A 6 -14.30 -8.94 11.94
N ARG A 7 -14.30 -9.76 10.87
CA ARG A 7 -14.41 -11.22 10.98
C ARG A 7 -13.08 -11.91 11.32
N GLU A 8 -11.95 -11.37 10.84
CA GLU A 8 -10.62 -11.92 11.19
C GLU A 8 -10.28 -11.70 12.66
N ILE A 9 -10.67 -10.55 13.23
CA ILE A 9 -10.46 -10.26 14.66
C ILE A 9 -11.31 -11.20 15.54
N ALA A 10 -12.56 -11.47 15.15
CA ALA A 10 -13.42 -12.40 15.87
C ALA A 10 -12.90 -13.85 15.85
N HIS A 11 -12.25 -14.28 14.77
CA HIS A 11 -11.66 -15.61 14.69
C HIS A 11 -10.40 -15.74 15.57
N CYS A 12 -9.59 -14.67 15.70
CA CYS A 12 -8.38 -14.72 16.54
C CYS A 12 -8.71 -14.77 18.04
N MET A 13 -9.84 -14.22 18.48
CA MET A 13 -10.24 -14.24 19.89
C MET A 13 -10.89 -15.57 20.33
N SER A 14 -11.38 -16.38 19.38
CA SER A 14 -11.99 -17.68 19.72
C SER A 14 -10.97 -18.74 20.12
N ASP A 15 -9.70 -18.59 19.72
CA ASP A 15 -8.63 -19.55 20.02
C ASP A 15 -8.07 -19.36 21.46
N GLU A 16 -8.31 -18.20 22.09
CA GLU A 16 -7.82 -17.87 23.43
C GLU A 16 -8.68 -18.48 24.55
N GLU A 17 -10.01 -18.57 24.34
CA GLU A 17 -10.93 -19.25 25.26
C GLU A 17 -10.69 -20.77 25.28
N ASP A 18 -10.33 -21.37 24.15
CA ASP A 18 -10.01 -22.81 24.07
C ASP A 18 -8.72 -23.15 24.81
N GLN A 19 -7.72 -22.26 24.82
CA GLN A 19 -6.49 -22.44 25.58
C GLN A 19 -6.71 -22.37 27.10
N GLN A 20 -7.60 -21.47 27.55
CA GLN A 20 -7.92 -21.34 28.97
C GLN A 20 -8.76 -22.52 29.50
N THR A 21 -9.63 -23.08 28.65
CA THR A 21 -10.42 -24.28 28.96
C THR A 21 -9.54 -25.54 29.05
N GLN A 22 -8.50 -25.64 28.22
CA GLN A 22 -7.54 -26.75 28.27
C GLN A 22 -6.64 -26.68 29.52
N ALA A 23 -6.23 -25.48 29.95
CA ALA A 23 -5.43 -25.31 31.17
C ALA A 23 -6.20 -25.68 32.45
N ALA A 24 -7.54 -25.51 32.48
CA ALA A 24 -8.36 -25.88 33.62
C ALA A 24 -8.54 -27.41 33.79
N ARG A 25 -8.31 -28.21 32.74
CA ARG A 25 -8.44 -29.69 32.80
C ARG A 25 -7.31 -30.41 33.54
N PHE A 26 -6.21 -29.72 33.88
CA PHE A 26 -5.01 -30.35 34.45
C PHE A 26 -4.67 -29.87 35.87
N LYS A 27 -5.66 -29.41 36.66
CA LYS A 27 -5.44 -29.20 38.09
C LYS A 27 -5.50 -30.54 38.82
N THR A 28 -4.37 -30.99 39.35
CA THR A 28 -4.28 -32.14 40.25
C THR A 28 -4.94 -31.81 41.59
N PRO A 29 -5.91 -32.61 42.07
CA PRO A 29 -6.49 -32.42 43.38
C PRO A 29 -5.47 -32.83 44.47
N ASP A 30 -5.13 -31.90 45.37
CA ASP A 30 -4.29 -32.17 46.52
C ASP A 30 -5.14 -32.75 47.66
N GLY A 31 -4.85 -33.99 48.10
CA GLY A 31 -5.52 -34.64 49.24
C GLY A 31 -5.69 -36.16 49.08
N GLU A 32 -6.43 -36.79 50.00
CA GLU A 32 -6.76 -38.24 50.00
C GLU A 32 -7.46 -38.71 48.70
N ASP A 33 -7.99 -37.77 47.92
CA ASP A 33 -8.54 -37.99 46.58
C ASP A 33 -7.48 -38.26 45.49
N ALA A 34 -6.19 -38.04 45.76
CA ALA A 34 -5.12 -38.29 44.80
C ALA A 34 -4.99 -39.79 44.45
N VAL A 35 -5.28 -40.67 45.41
CA VAL A 35 -5.26 -42.14 45.19
C VAL A 35 -6.47 -42.57 44.36
N SER A 36 -7.65 -42.02 44.64
CA SER A 36 -8.87 -42.25 43.86
C SER A 36 -8.72 -41.73 42.43
N TRP A 37 -8.15 -40.53 42.27
CA TRP A 37 -7.84 -39.92 40.97
C TRP A 37 -6.80 -40.73 40.19
N ALA A 38 -5.77 -41.26 40.86
CA ALA A 38 -4.78 -42.14 40.22
C ALA A 38 -5.42 -43.45 39.74
N LEU A 39 -6.26 -44.08 40.56
CA LEU A 39 -6.97 -45.30 40.19
C LEU A 39 -7.96 -45.06 39.04
N GLN A 40 -8.69 -43.94 39.06
CA GLN A 40 -9.63 -43.58 38.02
C GLN A 40 -8.93 -43.17 36.71
N SER A 41 -7.75 -42.55 36.81
CA SER A 41 -6.90 -42.24 35.65
C SER A 41 -6.33 -43.51 35.01
N VAL A 42 -5.86 -44.47 35.82
CA VAL A 42 -5.39 -45.77 35.32
C VAL A 42 -6.52 -46.56 34.69
N ALA A 43 -7.70 -46.59 35.31
CA ALA A 43 -8.89 -47.23 34.74
C ALA A 43 -9.32 -46.60 33.41
N SER A 44 -9.29 -45.27 33.30
CA SER A 44 -9.63 -44.56 32.05
C SER A 44 -8.62 -44.80 30.93
N ILE A 45 -7.32 -44.92 31.26
CA ILE A 45 -6.29 -45.31 30.29
C ILE A 45 -6.51 -46.74 29.81
N LEU A 46 -6.77 -47.68 30.73
CA LEU A 46 -7.04 -49.08 30.36
C LEU A 46 -8.30 -49.23 29.50
N GLN A 47 -9.34 -48.46 29.79
CA GLN A 47 -10.56 -48.46 28.98
C GLN A 47 -10.33 -47.92 27.57
N ARG A 48 -9.54 -46.84 27.40
CA ARG A 48 -9.15 -46.32 26.08
C ARG A 48 -8.27 -47.29 25.30
N VAL A 49 -7.40 -48.04 25.97
CA VAL A 49 -6.59 -49.10 25.35
C VAL A 49 -7.47 -50.26 24.87
N GLN A 50 -8.59 -50.52 25.56
CA GLN A 50 -9.52 -51.58 25.17
C GLN A 50 -10.47 -51.18 24.04
N GLU A 51 -10.78 -49.87 23.90
CA GLU A 51 -11.70 -49.32 22.88
C GLU A 51 -11.01 -48.88 21.58
N ALA A 52 -9.67 -48.87 21.50
CA ALA A 52 -8.91 -48.48 20.31
C ALA A 52 -8.26 -49.70 19.60
N PRO A 53 -9.01 -50.46 18.77
CA PRO A 53 -8.42 -51.52 17.96
C PRO A 53 -7.70 -50.90 16.75
N GLY A 54 -6.40 -50.60 16.89
CA GLY A 54 -5.53 -50.44 15.73
C GLY A 54 -4.57 -49.26 15.69
N ASP A 55 -4.55 -48.38 16.70
CA ASP A 55 -3.53 -47.33 16.78
C ASP A 55 -2.45 -47.68 17.81
N GLU A 56 -1.20 -47.68 17.34
CA GLU A 56 0.03 -47.82 18.13
C GLU A 56 0.16 -46.65 19.10
N VAL A 57 -0.65 -46.63 20.16
CA VAL A 57 -0.39 -45.81 21.35
C VAL A 57 0.95 -46.29 21.88
N SER A 58 1.94 -45.41 21.69
CA SER A 58 3.36 -45.69 21.77
C SER A 58 3.69 -46.55 22.99
N VAL A 59 4.18 -47.75 22.73
CA VAL A 59 4.75 -48.65 23.73
C VAL A 59 5.76 -47.90 24.61
N GLU A 60 6.43 -46.88 24.07
CA GLU A 60 7.32 -45.98 24.82
C GLU A 60 6.62 -45.18 25.94
N LEU A 61 5.36 -44.75 25.75
CA LEU A 61 4.62 -44.00 26.76
C LEU A 61 4.20 -44.92 27.93
N LEU A 62 3.75 -46.14 27.61
CA LEU A 62 3.41 -47.18 28.57
C LEU A 62 4.64 -47.69 29.32
N VAL A 63 5.77 -47.86 28.64
CA VAL A 63 7.05 -48.24 29.24
C VAL A 63 7.56 -47.15 30.18
N ARG A 64 7.52 -45.87 29.77
CA ARG A 64 7.88 -44.73 30.65
C ARG A 64 6.97 -44.58 31.86
N GLN A 65 5.68 -44.94 31.75
CA GLN A 65 4.77 -44.93 32.89
C GLN A 65 4.98 -46.15 33.82
N LEU A 66 5.28 -47.33 33.29
CA LEU A 66 5.60 -48.52 34.11
C LEU A 66 6.93 -48.39 34.85
N GLU A 67 7.93 -47.70 34.28
CA GLU A 67 9.22 -47.45 34.93
C GLU A 67 9.14 -46.49 36.13
N ARG A 68 8.04 -45.73 36.25
CA ARG A 68 7.79 -44.85 37.40
C ARG A 68 7.06 -45.53 38.57
N LEU A 69 6.66 -46.79 38.43
CA LEU A 69 6.04 -47.52 39.54
C LEU A 69 7.12 -48.08 40.50
N PRO A 70 6.92 -48.00 41.83
CA PRO A 70 7.88 -48.50 42.81
C PRO A 70 8.04 -50.01 42.69
N ARG A 71 9.22 -50.48 42.29
CA ARG A 71 9.56 -51.92 42.22
C ARG A 71 9.93 -52.45 43.60
N GLU A 72 8.93 -52.65 44.46
CA GLU A 72 9.10 -53.42 45.69
C GLU A 72 8.37 -54.76 45.58
N ALA A 73 9.03 -55.75 44.96
CA ALA A 73 8.61 -57.14 45.03
C ALA A 73 9.83 -58.02 45.35
N ARG A 74 9.93 -58.43 46.61
CA ARG A 74 10.95 -59.34 47.15
C ARG A 74 10.80 -60.74 46.55
N ALA A 75 11.62 -61.06 45.56
CA ALA A 75 11.68 -62.38 44.91
C ALA A 75 12.62 -63.38 45.63
N HIS A 76 12.65 -63.36 46.97
CA HIS A 76 13.52 -64.24 47.77
C HIS A 76 12.72 -64.99 48.83
N GLN A 77 11.70 -65.75 48.44
CA GLN A 77 10.96 -66.56 49.41
C GLN A 77 10.22 -67.77 48.83
N LEU A 78 10.79 -68.48 47.85
CA LEU A 78 10.24 -69.78 47.43
C LEU A 78 11.35 -70.76 47.04
N VAL A 79 11.95 -71.40 48.06
CA VAL A 79 12.59 -72.72 47.89
C VAL A 79 12.06 -73.62 49.02
N PRO A 80 11.29 -74.68 48.72
CA PRO A 80 10.90 -75.66 49.72
C PRO A 80 12.07 -76.60 49.99
N GLY A 81 12.80 -76.34 51.08
CA GLY A 81 13.82 -77.26 51.60
C GLY A 81 13.17 -78.50 52.20
N ASN A 82 13.17 -79.60 51.43
CA ASN A 82 12.66 -80.91 51.83
C ASN A 82 13.59 -81.53 52.89
N LYS A 83 13.28 -81.37 54.19
CA LYS A 83 14.00 -82.02 55.30
C LYS A 83 13.46 -83.43 55.54
N ILE A 84 14.10 -84.44 54.94
CA ILE A 84 13.91 -85.84 55.31
C ILE A 84 14.80 -86.16 56.51
N LYS A 85 14.16 -86.46 57.65
CA LYS A 85 14.77 -87.12 58.82
C LYS A 85 15.07 -88.57 58.47
N THR A 86 16.30 -89.03 58.70
CA THR A 86 16.56 -90.44 59.02
C THR A 86 17.53 -90.54 60.19
N SER A 87 16.97 -90.95 61.32
CA SER A 87 17.68 -91.50 62.47
C SER A 87 18.13 -92.93 62.14
N GLY A 88 19.40 -93.25 62.37
CA GLY A 88 19.92 -94.62 62.24
C GLY A 88 21.28 -94.77 62.91
N LYS A 89 21.26 -95.41 64.07
CA LYS A 89 22.39 -95.68 64.96
C LYS A 89 22.84 -97.12 64.72
N ALA A 90 24.08 -97.36 64.31
CA ALA A 90 24.69 -98.70 64.43
C ALA A 90 26.21 -98.61 64.55
N ARG A 91 26.70 -99.44 65.47
CA ARG A 91 27.99 -99.49 66.13
C ARG A 91 28.92 -100.45 65.36
N SER A 92 30.22 -100.26 65.56
CA SER A 92 31.28 -101.28 65.64
C SER A 92 31.74 -102.08 64.40
N LYS A 93 32.99 -101.80 64.01
CA LYS A 93 34.15 -102.72 63.93
C LYS A 93 33.96 -104.03 63.12
N SER A 94 34.50 -104.02 61.90
CA SER A 94 35.19 -105.16 61.28
C SER A 94 36.12 -104.64 60.18
N ALA A 95 37.34 -104.30 60.58
CA ALA A 95 38.46 -103.99 59.70
C ALA A 95 39.39 -105.19 59.72
N ALA A 96 39.30 -106.10 58.74
CA ALA A 96 40.38 -107.06 58.50
C ALA A 96 40.31 -107.83 57.16
N ASN A 97 39.18 -107.91 56.43
CA ASN A 97 39.12 -108.80 55.25
C ASN A 97 38.37 -108.24 54.02
N ILE A 98 38.46 -106.92 53.75
CA ILE A 98 37.83 -106.28 52.57
C ILE A 98 38.81 -105.37 51.76
N PRO A 99 40.03 -105.80 51.35
CA PRO A 99 40.85 -104.97 50.46
C PRO A 99 40.37 -105.04 49.00
N ILE A 100 39.98 -106.22 48.50
CA ILE A 100 39.71 -106.45 47.07
C ILE A 100 38.33 -105.90 46.64
N ILE A 101 37.29 -106.14 47.45
CA ILE A 101 35.93 -105.66 47.15
C ILE A 101 35.85 -104.13 47.29
N ARG A 102 36.57 -103.54 48.25
CA ARG A 102 36.65 -102.09 48.45
C ARG A 102 37.40 -101.40 47.31
N SER A 103 38.47 -102.00 46.81
CA SER A 103 39.21 -101.53 45.63
C SER A 103 38.32 -101.45 44.38
N ARG A 104 37.61 -102.54 44.04
CA ARG A 104 36.70 -102.58 42.88
C ARG A 104 35.54 -101.59 42.98
N LEU A 105 34.99 -101.39 44.18
CA LEU A 105 33.93 -100.40 44.41
C LEU A 105 34.43 -98.96 44.21
N LEU A 106 35.64 -98.66 44.69
CA LEU A 106 36.26 -97.34 44.49
C LEU A 106 36.57 -97.07 43.02
N GLU A 107 37.01 -98.09 42.29
CA GLU A 107 37.28 -97.99 40.85
C GLU A 107 35.99 -97.81 40.03
N SER A 108 34.89 -98.49 40.40
CA SER A 108 33.56 -98.25 39.82
C SER A 108 33.09 -96.81 40.05
N LYS A 109 33.23 -96.28 41.28
CA LYS A 109 32.89 -94.89 41.59
C LYS A 109 33.76 -93.88 40.84
N ARG A 110 35.04 -94.18 40.61
CA ARG A 110 35.93 -93.35 39.76
C ARG A 110 35.45 -93.34 38.31
N LYS A 111 35.18 -94.51 37.72
CA LYS A 111 34.66 -94.61 36.35
C LYS A 111 33.32 -93.89 36.21
N GLN A 112 32.44 -94.01 37.21
CA GLN A 112 31.17 -93.28 37.22
C GLN A 112 31.39 -91.75 37.28
N ALA A 113 32.28 -91.28 38.15
CA ALA A 113 32.64 -89.85 38.22
C ALA A 113 33.27 -89.33 36.92
N GLU A 114 34.08 -90.12 36.23
CA GLU A 114 34.64 -89.78 34.92
C GLU A 114 33.57 -89.70 33.82
N CYS A 115 32.61 -90.63 33.83
CA CYS A 115 31.45 -90.58 32.94
C CYS A 115 30.58 -89.34 33.21
N ASP A 116 30.32 -89.03 34.47
CA ASP A 116 29.54 -87.86 34.88
C ASP A 116 30.26 -86.55 34.50
N LEU A 117 31.59 -86.50 34.67
CA LEU A 117 32.42 -85.37 34.26
C LEU A 117 32.31 -85.13 32.75
N LYS A 118 32.42 -86.18 31.93
CA LYS A 118 32.28 -86.08 30.46
C LYS A 118 30.89 -85.63 30.05
N LEU A 119 29.84 -86.15 30.71
CA LEU A 119 28.45 -85.75 30.45
C LEU A 119 28.22 -84.27 30.79
N LEU A 120 28.75 -83.80 31.93
CA LEU A 120 28.69 -82.40 32.33
C LEU A 120 29.45 -81.50 31.36
N GLN A 121 30.65 -81.90 30.94
CA GLN A 121 31.44 -81.18 29.94
C GLN A 121 30.66 -81.03 28.62
N ASN A 122 30.04 -82.10 28.11
CA ASN A 122 29.22 -82.07 26.91
C ASN A 122 28.01 -81.13 27.08
N ARG A 123 27.33 -81.17 28.24
CA ARG A 123 26.20 -80.28 28.52
C ARG A 123 26.62 -78.82 28.58
N ILE A 124 27.75 -78.51 29.22
CA ILE A 124 28.30 -77.15 29.27
C ILE A 124 28.63 -76.66 27.85
N ALA A 125 29.27 -77.49 27.03
CA ALA A 125 29.59 -77.14 25.65
C ALA A 125 28.33 -76.84 24.81
N LEU A 126 27.28 -77.65 24.94
CA LEU A 126 25.99 -77.41 24.28
C LEU A 126 25.35 -76.09 24.76
N LEU A 127 25.34 -75.85 26.07
CA LEU A 127 24.80 -74.61 26.64
C LEU A 127 25.57 -73.36 26.17
N GLN A 128 26.91 -73.42 26.11
CA GLN A 128 27.73 -72.34 25.56
C GLN A 128 27.44 -72.08 24.07
N GLN A 129 27.20 -73.14 23.29
CA GLN A 129 26.82 -73.01 21.89
C GLN A 129 25.44 -72.36 21.74
N GLU A 130 24.47 -72.76 22.57
CA GLU A 130 23.12 -72.16 22.59
C GLU A 130 23.16 -70.70 23.04
N GLU A 131 23.95 -70.40 24.07
CA GLU A 131 24.19 -69.03 24.54
C GLU A 131 24.79 -68.17 23.43
N SER A 132 25.82 -68.65 22.71
CA SER A 132 26.40 -67.94 21.57
C SER A 132 25.38 -67.67 20.45
N LYS A 133 24.51 -68.66 20.15
CA LYS A 133 23.42 -68.48 19.17
C LYS A 133 22.40 -67.45 19.66
N ALA A 134 22.05 -67.45 20.94
CA ALA A 134 21.13 -66.49 21.53
C ALA A 134 21.70 -65.06 21.48
N TRP A 135 22.98 -64.88 21.85
CA TRP A 135 23.66 -63.59 21.75
C TRP A 135 23.71 -63.04 20.33
N LYS A 136 23.98 -63.89 19.33
CA LYS A 136 23.94 -63.50 17.91
C LYS A 136 22.56 -63.03 17.49
N LYS A 137 21.49 -63.74 17.90
CA LYS A 137 20.11 -63.32 17.61
C LYS A 137 19.76 -62.00 18.31
N ILE A 138 20.18 -61.81 19.57
CA ILE A 138 19.97 -60.55 20.30
C ILE A 138 20.67 -59.40 19.58
N ALA A 139 21.92 -59.58 19.16
CA ALA A 139 22.66 -58.57 18.40
C ALA A 139 21.95 -58.23 17.08
N GLN A 140 21.58 -59.24 16.29
CA GLN A 140 20.86 -59.03 15.03
C GLN A 140 19.53 -58.29 15.22
N THR A 141 18.76 -58.64 16.26
CA THR A 141 17.50 -57.95 16.58
C THR A 141 17.74 -56.49 16.99
N LYS A 142 18.83 -56.22 17.74
CA LYS A 142 19.21 -54.85 18.11
C LYS A 142 19.61 -54.02 16.89
N ASP A 143 20.47 -54.57 16.03
CA ASP A 143 20.90 -53.91 14.80
C ASP A 143 19.70 -53.61 13.90
N ARG A 144 18.78 -54.58 13.75
CA ARG A 144 17.56 -54.40 12.96
C ARG A 144 16.62 -53.35 13.56
N ALA A 145 16.48 -53.32 14.89
CA ALA A 145 15.68 -52.30 15.56
C ALA A 145 16.30 -50.90 15.37
N GLN A 146 17.62 -50.78 15.45
CA GLN A 146 18.32 -49.53 15.21
C GLN A 146 18.15 -49.04 13.77
N GLU A 147 18.29 -49.93 12.78
CA GLU A 147 18.06 -49.60 11.36
C GLU A 147 16.63 -49.08 11.12
N ILE A 148 15.63 -49.68 11.76
CA ILE A 148 14.23 -49.21 11.67
C ILE A 148 14.08 -47.81 12.26
N LEU A 149 14.72 -47.52 13.40
CA LEU A 149 14.69 -46.19 14.02
C LEU A 149 15.36 -45.14 13.12
N GLU A 150 16.53 -45.46 12.56
CA GLU A 150 17.25 -44.59 11.63
C GLU A 150 16.43 -44.30 10.37
N MET A 151 15.78 -45.32 9.78
CA MET A 151 14.88 -45.11 8.64
C MET A 151 13.67 -44.23 8.98
N ARG A 152 13.06 -44.42 10.16
CA ARG A 152 11.92 -43.61 10.61
C ARG A 152 12.34 -42.15 10.78
N LEU A 153 13.48 -41.92 11.41
CA LEU A 153 14.05 -40.58 11.61
C LEU A 153 14.37 -39.90 10.27
N ALA A 154 15.02 -40.60 9.35
CA ALA A 154 15.29 -40.08 8.00
C ALA A 154 14.00 -39.76 7.22
N THR A 155 12.95 -40.55 7.39
CA THR A 155 11.65 -40.32 6.76
C THR A 155 10.98 -39.07 7.31
N LEU A 156 11.03 -38.87 8.63
CA LEU A 156 10.52 -37.66 9.28
C LEU A 156 11.28 -36.41 8.82
N GLN A 157 12.61 -36.47 8.78
CA GLN A 157 13.45 -35.37 8.30
C GLN A 157 13.12 -34.99 6.85
N ARG A 158 13.03 -35.96 5.94
CA ARG A 158 12.63 -35.68 4.54
C ARG A 158 11.24 -35.05 4.44
N LYS A 159 10.30 -35.43 5.32
CA LYS A 159 8.95 -34.85 5.35
C LYS A 159 8.98 -33.40 5.84
N GLU A 160 9.77 -33.13 6.87
CA GLU A 160 9.99 -31.78 7.41
C GLU A 160 10.68 -30.88 6.38
N GLU A 161 11.75 -31.34 5.75
CA GLU A 161 12.46 -30.61 4.69
C GLU A 161 11.54 -30.26 3.52
N LYS A 162 10.71 -31.20 3.07
CA LYS A 162 9.71 -30.96 2.00
C LYS A 162 8.70 -29.90 2.42
N SER A 163 8.20 -29.99 3.66
CA SER A 163 7.28 -28.99 4.23
C SER A 163 7.92 -27.60 4.27
N MET A 164 9.15 -27.50 4.78
CA MET A 164 9.90 -26.24 4.85
C MET A 164 10.18 -25.65 3.48
N HIS A 165 10.58 -26.46 2.50
CA HIS A 165 10.79 -26.02 1.11
C HIS A 165 9.49 -25.55 0.46
N GLN A 166 8.36 -26.19 0.76
CA GLN A 166 7.06 -25.78 0.26
C GLN A 166 6.64 -24.43 0.85
N ILE A 167 6.79 -24.24 2.17
CA ILE A 167 6.53 -22.97 2.86
C ILE A 167 7.39 -21.85 2.28
N GLU A 168 8.68 -22.10 2.09
CA GLU A 168 9.59 -21.07 1.54
C GLU A 168 9.25 -20.72 0.08
N ARG A 169 8.91 -21.72 -0.75
CA ARG A 169 8.44 -21.48 -2.12
C ARG A 169 7.16 -20.64 -2.14
N GLU A 170 6.21 -20.96 -1.27
CA GLU A 170 4.97 -20.21 -1.15
C GLU A 170 5.24 -18.77 -0.69
N ARG A 171 6.12 -18.59 0.30
CA ARG A 171 6.54 -17.27 0.78
C ARG A 171 7.16 -16.42 -0.32
N GLN A 172 8.04 -17.02 -1.14
CA GLN A 172 8.66 -16.34 -2.28
C GLN A 172 7.62 -15.95 -3.34
N SER A 173 6.69 -16.85 -3.67
CA SER A 173 5.58 -16.57 -4.60
C SER A 173 4.70 -15.43 -4.10
N ARG A 174 4.27 -15.47 -2.84
CA ARG A 174 3.47 -14.40 -2.20
C ARG A 174 4.22 -13.06 -2.20
N SER A 175 5.52 -13.07 -1.90
CA SER A 175 6.36 -11.86 -1.93
C SER A 175 6.46 -11.28 -3.34
N ALA A 176 6.70 -12.11 -4.35
CA ALA A 176 6.75 -11.70 -5.75
C ALA A 176 5.41 -11.11 -6.22
N GLN A 177 4.29 -11.77 -5.87
CA GLN A 177 2.95 -11.29 -6.20
C GLN A 177 2.63 -9.96 -5.49
N LYS A 178 3.01 -9.81 -4.21
CA LYS A 178 2.86 -8.55 -3.46
C LYS A 178 3.64 -7.41 -4.12
N LYS A 179 4.89 -7.66 -4.54
CA LYS A 179 5.71 -6.68 -5.29
C LYS A 179 5.06 -6.30 -6.62
N GLN A 180 4.61 -7.28 -7.41
CA GLN A 180 3.95 -7.02 -8.69
C GLN A 180 2.66 -6.20 -8.52
N ASN A 181 1.84 -6.54 -7.53
CA ASN A 181 0.62 -5.81 -7.22
C ASN A 181 0.92 -4.39 -6.72
N GLY A 182 2.00 -4.20 -5.95
CA GLY A 182 2.51 -2.89 -5.55
C GLY A 182 2.86 -2.02 -6.76
N LEU A 183 3.65 -2.55 -7.69
CA LEU A 183 4.03 -1.84 -8.93
C LEU A 183 2.81 -1.49 -9.80
N LYS A 184 1.83 -2.38 -9.90
CA LYS A 184 0.57 -2.12 -10.61
C LYS A 184 -0.19 -0.95 -9.97
N LYS A 185 -0.34 -0.95 -8.63
CA LYS A 185 -0.99 0.14 -7.89
C LYS A 185 -0.25 1.47 -8.09
N GLU A 186 1.08 1.46 -7.99
CA GLU A 186 1.92 2.64 -8.19
C GLU A 186 1.79 3.21 -9.61
N SER A 187 1.80 2.35 -10.63
CA SER A 187 1.59 2.76 -12.03
C SER A 187 0.24 3.45 -12.23
N VAL A 188 -0.84 2.93 -11.63
CA VAL A 188 -2.17 3.55 -11.68
C VAL A 188 -2.16 4.93 -11.02
N ILE A 189 -1.51 5.07 -9.86
CA ILE A 189 -1.38 6.36 -9.16
C ILE A 189 -0.61 7.36 -10.03
N LYS A 190 0.54 6.95 -10.60
CA LYS A 190 1.34 7.79 -11.51
C LYS A 190 0.55 8.25 -12.73
N LYS A 191 -0.22 7.36 -13.35
CA LYS A 191 -1.11 7.70 -14.48
C LYS A 191 -2.19 8.70 -14.09
N LYS A 192 -2.85 8.49 -12.93
CA LYS A 192 -3.84 9.45 -12.40
C LYS A 192 -3.22 10.81 -12.12
N HIS A 193 -2.04 10.84 -11.51
CA HIS A 193 -1.33 12.08 -11.21
C HIS A 193 -0.94 12.84 -12.49
N ALA A 194 -0.39 12.14 -13.50
CA ALA A 194 -0.09 12.74 -14.80
C ALA A 194 -1.34 13.30 -15.49
N ALA A 195 -2.46 12.58 -15.43
CA ALA A 195 -3.74 13.08 -15.97
C ALA A 195 -4.20 14.35 -15.25
N ILE A 196 -4.13 14.40 -13.92
CA ILE A 196 -4.46 15.59 -13.12
C ILE A 196 -3.55 16.75 -13.50
N GLN A 197 -2.24 16.52 -13.64
CA GLN A 197 -1.29 17.56 -14.06
C GLN A 197 -1.63 18.12 -15.44
N ILE A 198 -1.94 17.25 -16.42
CA ILE A 198 -2.34 17.69 -17.77
C ILE A 198 -3.62 18.53 -17.72
N ILE A 199 -4.63 18.09 -16.96
CA ILE A 199 -5.89 18.83 -16.81
C ILE A 199 -5.62 20.18 -16.15
N SER A 200 -4.87 20.21 -15.04
CA SER A 200 -4.51 21.44 -14.33
C SER A 200 -3.79 22.43 -15.24
N LYS A 201 -2.82 21.96 -16.03
CA LYS A 201 -2.12 22.78 -17.01
C LYS A 201 -3.07 23.35 -18.07
N LYS A 202 -3.97 22.54 -18.63
CA LYS A 202 -4.98 23.03 -19.60
C LYS A 202 -5.87 24.12 -19.01
N TYR A 203 -6.27 24.00 -17.74
CA TYR A 203 -7.03 25.06 -17.07
C TYR A 203 -6.22 26.34 -16.90
N GLN A 204 -4.94 26.23 -16.53
CA GLN A 204 -4.04 27.39 -16.44
C GLN A 204 -3.85 28.06 -17.81
N ASP A 205 -3.61 27.29 -18.87
CA ASP A 205 -3.44 27.80 -20.24
C ASP A 205 -4.71 28.53 -20.71
N VAL A 206 -5.91 27.98 -20.45
CA VAL A 206 -7.19 28.63 -20.77
C VAL A 206 -7.36 29.94 -19.99
N GLU A 207 -6.98 29.96 -18.71
CA GLU A 207 -7.08 31.18 -17.89
C GLU A 207 -6.10 32.26 -18.38
N GLN A 208 -4.87 31.87 -18.76
CA GLN A 208 -3.90 32.76 -19.39
C GLN A 208 -4.48 33.36 -20.68
N VAL A 209 -4.98 32.53 -21.60
CA VAL A 209 -5.58 33.02 -22.85
C VAL A 209 -6.77 33.95 -22.60
N LYS A 210 -7.62 33.65 -21.62
CA LYS A 210 -8.73 34.55 -21.23
C LYS A 210 -8.22 35.89 -20.71
N SER A 211 -7.18 35.89 -19.87
CA SER A 211 -6.60 37.11 -19.32
C SER A 211 -5.95 37.98 -20.42
N GLU A 212 -5.22 37.36 -21.34
CA GLU A 212 -4.59 38.03 -22.48
C GLU A 212 -5.62 38.55 -23.47
N SER A 213 -6.67 37.78 -23.75
CA SER A 213 -7.77 38.19 -24.62
C SER A 213 -8.50 39.42 -24.06
N LYS A 214 -8.77 39.44 -22.74
CA LYS A 214 -9.32 40.63 -22.06
C LYS A 214 -8.38 41.83 -22.16
N ARG A 215 -7.06 41.64 -21.96
CA ARG A 215 -6.05 42.70 -22.08
C ARG A 215 -6.00 43.27 -23.50
N LEU A 216 -5.91 42.42 -24.51
CA LEU A 216 -5.87 42.81 -25.92
C LEU A 216 -7.16 43.52 -26.36
N LYS A 217 -8.31 43.07 -25.87
CA LYS A 217 -9.59 43.75 -26.13
C LYS A 217 -9.59 45.16 -25.54
N ALA A 218 -9.17 45.32 -24.28
CA ALA A 218 -9.09 46.63 -23.63
C ALA A 218 -8.09 47.57 -24.32
N GLU A 219 -6.96 47.04 -24.79
CA GLU A 219 -5.96 47.80 -25.56
C GLU A 219 -6.52 48.24 -26.92
N ARG A 220 -7.23 47.36 -27.62
CA ARG A 220 -7.90 47.68 -28.89
C ARG A 220 -8.94 48.79 -28.72
N GLU A 221 -9.76 48.70 -27.67
CA GLU A 221 -10.75 49.73 -27.33
C GLU A 221 -10.08 51.08 -27.01
N ARG A 222 -8.97 51.07 -26.26
CA ARG A 222 -8.18 52.29 -25.99
C ARG A 222 -7.63 52.92 -27.27
N LEU A 223 -7.03 52.13 -28.16
CA LEU A 223 -6.53 52.63 -29.44
C LEU A 223 -7.65 53.20 -30.31
N GLN A 224 -8.82 52.57 -30.31
CA GLN A 224 -9.98 53.06 -31.05
C GLN A 224 -10.47 54.41 -30.50
N LEU A 225 -10.51 54.58 -29.18
CA LEU A 225 -10.85 55.86 -28.55
C LEU A 225 -9.86 56.96 -28.93
N LEU A 226 -8.55 56.69 -28.87
CA LEU A 226 -7.51 57.65 -29.27
C LEU A 226 -7.65 58.05 -30.74
N GLN A 227 -7.92 57.11 -31.65
CA GLN A 227 -8.16 57.43 -33.06
C GLN A 227 -9.40 58.33 -33.26
N VAL A 228 -10.47 58.08 -32.50
CA VAL A 228 -11.68 58.92 -32.55
C VAL A 228 -11.40 60.33 -32.01
N GLU A 229 -10.64 60.44 -30.92
CA GLU A 229 -10.19 61.72 -30.35
C GLU A 229 -9.32 62.51 -31.34
N ASP A 230 -8.33 61.87 -31.95
CA ASP A 230 -7.48 62.47 -32.99
C ASP A 230 -8.30 62.96 -34.18
N ALA A 231 -9.23 62.13 -34.67
CA ALA A 231 -10.13 62.50 -35.76
C ALA A 231 -11.05 63.67 -35.36
N ARG A 232 -11.49 63.73 -34.10
CA ARG A 232 -12.29 64.85 -33.56
C ARG A 232 -11.44 66.13 -33.47
N ALA A 233 -10.20 66.04 -33.00
CA ALA A 233 -9.26 67.16 -32.93
C ALA A 233 -8.96 67.71 -34.34
N LYS A 234 -8.64 66.84 -35.30
CA LYS A 234 -8.45 67.24 -36.71
C LYS A 234 -9.68 67.96 -37.28
N ARG A 235 -10.90 67.43 -37.04
CA ARG A 235 -12.14 68.08 -37.44
C ARG A 235 -12.33 69.45 -36.79
N GLN A 236 -11.97 69.61 -35.52
CA GLN A 236 -12.03 70.92 -34.86
C GLN A 236 -11.04 71.92 -35.47
N VAL A 237 -9.83 71.48 -35.82
CA VAL A 237 -8.84 72.33 -36.50
C VAL A 237 -9.39 72.81 -37.86
N ILE A 238 -9.95 71.89 -38.66
CA ILE A 238 -10.56 72.23 -39.96
C ILE A 238 -11.70 73.24 -39.77
N ARG A 239 -12.62 73.00 -38.84
CA ARG A 239 -13.72 73.94 -38.54
C ARG A 239 -13.21 75.33 -38.17
N ARG A 240 -12.20 75.41 -37.29
CA ARG A 240 -11.59 76.71 -36.91
C ARG A 240 -10.97 77.42 -38.11
N GLN A 241 -10.33 76.70 -39.01
CA GLN A 241 -9.77 77.26 -40.25
C GLN A 241 -10.87 77.74 -41.21
N GLU A 242 -11.94 76.95 -41.39
CA GLU A 242 -13.10 77.32 -42.21
C GLU A 242 -13.79 78.57 -41.67
N ASP A 243 -14.02 78.65 -40.36
CA ASP A 243 -14.65 79.80 -39.71
C ASP A 243 -13.78 81.06 -39.83
N ALA A 244 -12.46 80.92 -39.67
CA ALA A 244 -11.51 82.02 -39.88
C ALA A 244 -11.52 82.51 -41.35
N LEU A 245 -11.55 81.59 -42.32
CA LEU A 245 -11.64 81.91 -43.75
C LEU A 245 -12.98 82.58 -44.10
N LYS A 246 -14.11 82.10 -43.57
CA LYS A 246 -15.42 82.72 -43.74
C LYS A 246 -15.45 84.13 -43.18
N LYS A 247 -14.91 84.32 -41.96
CA LYS A 247 -14.80 85.64 -41.33
C LYS A 247 -13.93 86.59 -42.17
N LYS A 248 -12.80 86.13 -42.68
CA LYS A 248 -11.92 86.90 -43.57
C LYS A 248 -12.65 87.30 -44.86
N LYS A 249 -13.35 86.37 -45.52
CA LYS A 249 -14.15 86.67 -46.73
C LYS A 249 -15.26 87.68 -46.46
N LEU A 250 -15.92 87.61 -45.30
CA LEU A 250 -16.94 88.57 -44.91
C LEU A 250 -16.35 89.96 -44.71
N GLN A 251 -15.20 90.05 -44.04
CA GLN A 251 -14.46 91.32 -43.87
C GLN A 251 -14.00 91.89 -45.21
N GLU A 252 -13.48 91.06 -46.12
CA GLU A 252 -13.10 91.49 -47.48
C GLU A 252 -14.31 92.01 -48.26
N ARG A 253 -15.48 91.34 -48.17
CA ARG A 253 -16.74 91.84 -48.77
C ARG A 253 -17.15 93.18 -48.19
N GLN A 254 -17.15 93.31 -46.86
CA GLN A 254 -17.46 94.57 -46.18
C GLN A 254 -16.53 95.69 -46.64
N GLN A 255 -15.23 95.44 -46.75
CA GLN A 255 -14.26 96.41 -47.26
C GLN A 255 -14.52 96.78 -48.72
N VAL A 256 -14.85 95.81 -49.58
CA VAL A 256 -15.21 96.09 -50.98
C VAL A 256 -16.48 96.93 -51.06
N ASP A 257 -17.50 96.61 -50.26
CA ASP A 257 -18.76 97.36 -50.19
C ASP A 257 -18.54 98.78 -49.65
N GLU A 258 -17.71 98.95 -48.61
CA GLU A 258 -17.30 100.25 -48.07
C GLU A 258 -16.56 101.09 -49.13
N VAL A 259 -15.61 100.50 -49.85
CA VAL A 259 -14.88 101.17 -50.94
C VAL A 259 -15.83 101.56 -52.08
N ALA A 260 -16.78 100.69 -52.44
CA ALA A 260 -17.78 100.96 -53.46
C ALA A 260 -18.73 102.09 -53.03
N ALA A 261 -19.21 102.08 -51.78
CA ALA A 261 -20.04 103.12 -51.20
C ALA A 261 -19.31 104.47 -51.18
N LEU A 262 -18.03 104.50 -50.75
CA LEU A 262 -17.19 105.70 -50.80
C LEU A 262 -16.99 106.22 -52.23
N ARG A 263 -16.85 105.34 -53.22
CA ARG A 263 -16.77 105.73 -54.65
C ARG A 263 -18.09 106.34 -55.15
N LEU A 264 -19.23 105.73 -54.81
CA LEU A 264 -20.55 106.26 -55.17
C LEU A 264 -20.80 107.61 -54.51
N MET A 265 -20.47 107.76 -53.23
CA MET A 265 -20.59 109.04 -52.50
C MET A 265 -19.71 110.13 -53.14
N LYS A 266 -18.46 109.81 -53.52
CA LYS A 266 -17.59 110.75 -54.23
C LYS A 266 -18.15 111.15 -55.60
N LYS A 267 -18.72 110.20 -56.36
CA LYS A 267 -19.40 110.50 -57.63
C LYS A 267 -20.60 111.42 -57.41
N ALA A 268 -21.46 111.12 -56.43
CA ALA A 268 -22.62 111.94 -56.10
C ALA A 268 -22.22 113.38 -55.74
N ILE A 269 -21.17 113.57 -54.93
CA ILE A 269 -20.64 114.91 -54.60
C ILE A 269 -20.15 115.64 -55.84
N ALA A 270 -19.47 114.95 -56.77
CA ALA A 270 -18.98 115.54 -58.01
C ALA A 270 -20.13 115.93 -58.96
N GLU A 271 -21.13 115.07 -59.12
CA GLU A 271 -22.34 115.35 -59.89
C GLU A 271 -23.13 116.52 -59.29
N GLU A 272 -23.28 116.56 -57.96
CA GLU A 272 -23.97 117.67 -57.29
C GLU A 272 -23.23 119.01 -57.48
N ARG A 273 -21.88 119.00 -57.51
CA ARG A 273 -21.09 120.18 -57.88
C ARG A 273 -21.35 120.62 -59.32
N GLN A 274 -21.35 119.68 -60.27
CA GLN A 274 -21.67 120.00 -61.67
C GLN A 274 -23.09 120.54 -61.83
N ILE A 275 -24.08 119.98 -61.12
CA ILE A 275 -25.46 120.50 -61.13
C ILE A 275 -25.50 121.93 -60.58
N ARG A 276 -24.76 122.24 -59.50
CA ARG A 276 -24.69 123.61 -58.97
C ARG A 276 -24.03 124.57 -59.96
N GLU A 277 -22.94 124.16 -60.60
CA GLU A 277 -22.29 124.96 -61.64
C GLU A 277 -23.21 125.20 -62.84
N HIS A 278 -23.94 124.17 -63.30
CA HIS A 278 -24.95 124.30 -64.36
C HIS A 278 -26.09 125.22 -63.95
N ARG A 279 -26.63 125.09 -62.72
CA ARG A 279 -27.67 125.99 -62.21
C ARG A 279 -27.20 127.44 -62.16
N LYS A 280 -25.95 127.67 -61.73
CA LYS A 280 -25.35 129.01 -61.72
C LYS A 280 -25.25 129.59 -63.14
N LYS A 281 -24.80 128.79 -64.11
CA LYS A 281 -24.79 129.18 -65.53
C LYS A 281 -26.18 129.46 -66.09
N VAL A 282 -27.19 128.64 -65.76
CA VAL A 282 -28.58 128.88 -66.16
C VAL A 282 -29.07 130.19 -65.56
N GLN A 283 -28.80 130.45 -64.28
CA GLN A 283 -29.15 131.70 -63.62
C GLN A 283 -28.46 132.90 -64.29
N GLU A 284 -27.17 132.80 -64.63
CA GLU A 284 -26.44 133.83 -65.40
C GLU A 284 -27.08 134.08 -66.79
N MET A 285 -27.55 133.03 -67.47
CA MET A 285 -28.26 133.17 -68.75
C MET A 285 -29.67 133.75 -68.59
N GLU A 286 -30.40 133.40 -67.54
CA GLU A 286 -31.71 133.99 -67.22
C GLU A 286 -31.59 135.47 -66.83
N GLU A 287 -30.51 135.87 -66.13
CA GLU A 287 -30.20 137.27 -65.85
C GLU A 287 -29.85 138.04 -67.13
N ALA A 288 -29.08 137.43 -68.04
CA ALA A 288 -28.81 137.99 -69.35
C ALA A 288 -30.08 138.11 -70.21
N GLU A 289 -30.98 137.11 -70.17
CA GLU A 289 -32.29 137.14 -70.83
C GLU A 289 -33.17 138.25 -70.25
N ARG A 290 -33.27 138.37 -68.92
CA ARG A 290 -34.00 139.45 -68.25
C ARG A 290 -33.44 140.83 -68.58
N ALA A 291 -32.12 140.96 -68.75
CA ALA A 291 -31.52 142.21 -69.22
C ALA A 291 -31.86 142.52 -70.69
N LEU A 292 -32.06 141.50 -71.53
CA LEU A 292 -32.44 141.62 -72.94
C LEU A 292 -33.92 141.97 -73.11
N ILE A 293 -34.81 141.13 -72.55
CA ILE A 293 -35.89 141.54 -71.65
C ILE A 293 -36.19 143.04 -71.55
N GLN A 294 -35.52 143.61 -70.56
CA GLN A 294 -35.66 144.98 -70.11
C GLN A 294 -35.19 145.98 -71.15
N ARG A 295 -34.12 145.69 -71.93
CA ARG A 295 -33.72 146.54 -73.07
C ARG A 295 -34.79 146.61 -74.17
N LEU A 296 -35.44 145.50 -74.47
CA LEU A 296 -36.51 145.45 -75.47
C LEU A 296 -37.79 146.17 -74.99
N GLN A 297 -38.03 146.20 -73.68
CA GLN A 297 -39.12 147.02 -73.09
C GLN A 297 -38.75 148.51 -73.04
N ASP A 298 -37.50 148.85 -72.69
CA ASP A 298 -37.00 150.22 -72.68
C ASP A 298 -36.94 150.83 -74.11
N GLU A 299 -36.78 150.01 -75.16
CA GLU A 299 -36.91 150.42 -76.57
C GLU A 299 -38.38 150.57 -77.04
N MET A 300 -39.35 149.96 -76.35
CA MET A 300 -40.79 150.08 -76.67
C MET A 300 -41.47 151.25 -75.95
N ASP A 301 -40.90 151.80 -74.89
CA ASP A 301 -41.47 152.93 -74.12
C ASP A 301 -40.97 154.32 -74.60
N LEU A 302 -40.29 154.39 -75.76
CA LEU A 302 -39.75 155.62 -76.37
C LEU A 302 -40.29 155.93 -77.78
N ALA A 303 -41.42 155.33 -78.18
CA ALA A 303 -42.16 155.62 -79.41
C ALA A 303 -43.66 155.83 -79.13
#